data_AF-A0AA37W771-F1
#
_entry.id   AF-A0AA37W771-F1
#
_cell.length_a   1.000
_cell.length_b   1.000
_cell.length_c   1.000
_cell.angle_alpha   90.00
_cell.angle_beta   90.00
_cell.angle_gamma   90.00
#
_symmetry.space_group_name_H-M   'P 1'
#
loop_
_entity.id
_entity.type
_entity.pdbx_description
1 polymer ?
#
loop_
_entity_poly.entity_id
_entity_poly.type
_entity_poly.pdbx_seq_one_letter_code
_entity_poly.pdbx_strand_id
1 'polypeptide(L)'
;MPGEIVGDIFSGVFRFIIRIFADVILEILIKGFGYLIYRPFNKHVDPDGLKVTLVGMVAWGILLFGGYKVMSFLEIDRCLDAGGSYNYQLKECELSNR
;
A
#
# COMPACT_ATOMS: atom_id res chain seq x y z
N MET A 1 -11.55 -27.05 28.30
CA MET A 1 -12.17 -26.01 29.15
C MET A 1 -11.45 -24.65 29.11
N PRO A 2 -10.17 -24.45 29.50
CA PRO A 2 -9.55 -23.12 29.42
C PRO A 2 -9.16 -22.69 27.99
N GLY A 3 -8.78 -23.64 27.11
CA GLY A 3 -8.41 -23.34 25.73
C GLY A 3 -9.57 -22.88 24.83
N GLU A 4 -10.79 -23.36 25.09
CA GLU A 4 -12.00 -22.98 24.36
C GLU A 4 -12.39 -21.52 24.66
N ILE A 5 -12.29 -21.11 25.93
CA ILE A 5 -12.59 -19.73 26.37
C ILE A 5 -11.58 -18.73 25.79
N VAL A 6 -10.30 -19.10 25.72
CA VAL A 6 -9.25 -18.25 25.12
C VAL A 6 -9.46 -18.11 23.61
N GLY A 7 -9.87 -19.19 22.92
CA GLY A 7 -10.14 -19.17 21.48
C GLY A 7 -11.28 -18.24 21.09
N ASP A 8 -12.40 -18.28 21.83
CA ASP A 8 -13.57 -17.44 21.55
C ASP A 8 -13.31 -15.96 21.80
N ILE A 9 -12.60 -15.61 22.88
CA ILE A 9 -12.22 -14.22 23.17
C ILE A 9 -11.25 -13.71 22.09
N PHE A 10 -10.26 -14.52 21.71
CA PHE A 10 -9.27 -14.13 20.71
C PHE A 10 -9.91 -13.90 19.33
N SER A 11 -10.85 -14.77 18.94
CA SER A 11 -11.63 -14.62 17.71
C SER A 11 -12.46 -13.33 17.70
N GLY A 12 -13.09 -12.98 18.82
CA GLY A 12 -13.83 -11.73 18.98
C GLY A 12 -12.95 -10.49 18.82
N VAL A 13 -11.81 -10.47 19.51
CA VAL A 13 -10.84 -9.36 19.44
C VAL A 13 -10.27 -9.22 18.02
N PHE A 14 -9.91 -10.32 17.38
CA PHE A 14 -9.37 -10.30 16.02
C PHE A 14 -10.37 -9.73 15.00
N ARG A 15 -11.65 -10.13 15.07
CA ARG A 15 -12.71 -9.57 14.21
C ARG A 15 -12.90 -8.08 14.44
N PHE A 16 -12.83 -7.64 15.70
CA PHE A 16 -12.93 -6.23 16.04
C PHE A 16 -11.78 -5.41 15.45
N ILE A 17 -10.55 -5.91 15.57
CA ILE A 17 -9.36 -5.27 15.00
C ILE A 17 -9.47 -5.19 13.47
N ILE A 18 -9.83 -6.29 12.80
CA ILE A 18 -10.02 -6.28 11.34
C ILE A 18 -11.07 -5.26 10.93
N ARG A 19 -12.18 -5.15 11.67
CA ARG A 19 -13.24 -4.21 11.36
C ARG A 19 -12.75 -2.76 11.46
N ILE A 20 -12.07 -2.41 12.57
CA ILE A 20 -11.48 -1.07 12.72
C ILE A 20 -10.48 -0.81 11.61
N PHE A 21 -9.63 -1.78 11.30
CA PHE A 21 -8.62 -1.63 10.26
C PHE A 21 -9.26 -1.42 8.88
N ALA A 22 -10.31 -2.17 8.56
CA ALA A 22 -11.07 -2.01 7.34
C ALA A 22 -11.73 -0.63 7.27
N ASP A 23 -12.35 -0.16 8.35
CA ASP A 23 -12.99 1.16 8.41
C ASP A 23 -11.95 2.28 8.21
N VAL A 24 -10.81 2.20 8.90
CA VAL A 24 -9.72 3.17 8.75
C VAL A 24 -9.16 3.17 7.32
N ILE A 25 -8.92 1.99 6.73
CA ILE A 25 -8.42 1.91 5.35
C ILE A 25 -9.45 2.51 4.39
N LEU A 26 -10.71 2.08 4.46
CA LEU A 26 -11.72 2.47 3.49
C LEU A 26 -12.09 3.95 3.63
N GLU A 27 -12.36 4.42 4.84
CA GLU A 27 -12.82 5.79 5.06
C GLU A 27 -11.69 6.81 5.03
N ILE A 28 -10.58 6.54 5.72
CA ILE A 28 -9.51 7.54 5.84
C ILE A 28 -8.54 7.41 4.67
N LEU A 29 -7.99 6.21 4.43
CA LEU A 29 -6.95 6.06 3.40
C LEU A 29 -7.52 6.12 1.99
N ILE A 30 -8.63 5.45 1.70
CA ILE A 30 -9.18 5.42 0.34
C ILE A 30 -10.06 6.65 0.10
N LYS A 31 -11.17 6.82 0.83
CA LYS A 31 -12.09 7.94 0.59
C LYS A 31 -11.46 9.28 0.95
N GLY A 32 -10.81 9.40 2.10
CA GLY A 32 -10.15 10.64 2.51
C GLY A 32 -9.09 11.11 1.50
N PHE A 33 -8.21 10.21 1.05
CA PHE A 33 -7.21 10.55 0.03
C PHE A 33 -7.83 10.84 -1.33
N GLY A 34 -8.83 10.05 -1.75
CA GLY A 34 -9.59 10.28 -2.96
C GLY A 34 -10.28 11.65 -2.97
N TYR A 35 -10.81 12.08 -1.84
CA TYR A 35 -11.44 13.39 -1.66
C TYR A 35 -10.43 14.51 -1.80
N LEU A 36 -9.26 14.39 -1.14
CA LEU A 36 -8.18 15.37 -1.24
C LEU A 36 -7.71 15.56 -2.68
N ILE A 37 -7.62 14.47 -3.45
CA ILE A 37 -7.21 14.52 -4.86
C ILE A 37 -8.32 15.05 -5.76
N TYR A 38 -9.58 14.66 -5.52
CA TYR A 38 -10.69 14.99 -6.42
C TYR A 38 -11.26 16.40 -6.19
N ARG A 39 -11.20 16.91 -4.96
CA ARG A 39 -11.74 18.23 -4.56
C ARG A 39 -11.21 19.43 -5.37
N PRO A 40 -9.93 19.52 -5.77
CA PRO A 40 -9.46 20.61 -6.61
C PRO A 40 -10.12 20.66 -7.99
N PHE A 41 -10.54 19.49 -8.53
CA PHE A 41 -11.14 19.38 -9.86
C PHE A 41 -12.66 19.55 -9.86
N ASN A 42 -13.31 19.39 -8.70
CA ASN A 42 -14.75 19.55 -8.55
C ASN A 42 -15.08 20.20 -7.20
N LYS A 43 -15.85 21.30 -7.21
CA LYS A 43 -16.24 21.99 -5.98
C LYS A 43 -17.37 21.30 -5.21
N HIS A 44 -18.20 20.52 -5.89
CA HIS A 44 -19.33 19.79 -5.30
C HIS A 44 -18.99 18.30 -5.23
N VAL A 45 -18.12 17.96 -4.27
CA VAL A 45 -17.70 16.57 -4.05
C VAL A 45 -18.46 16.02 -2.85
N ASP A 46 -19.19 14.95 -3.11
CA ASP A 46 -19.72 14.06 -2.09
C ASP A 46 -18.59 13.15 -1.56
N PRO A 47 -18.17 13.29 -0.29
CA PRO A 47 -17.10 12.48 0.31
C PRO A 47 -17.40 10.98 0.34
N ASP A 48 -18.68 10.61 0.40
CA ASP A 48 -19.13 9.22 0.41
C ASP A 48 -19.50 8.69 -0.97
N GLY A 49 -19.40 9.55 -1.99
CA GLY A 49 -19.68 9.20 -3.37
C GLY A 49 -18.72 8.13 -3.91
N LEU A 50 -19.25 7.27 -4.77
CA LEU A 50 -18.48 6.25 -5.49
C LEU A 50 -17.26 6.84 -6.24
N LYS A 51 -17.40 8.06 -6.76
CA LYS A 51 -16.32 8.76 -7.49
C LYS A 51 -15.10 9.01 -6.61
N VAL A 52 -15.29 9.44 -5.37
CA VAL A 52 -14.19 9.69 -4.41
C VAL A 52 -13.46 8.39 -4.10
N THR A 53 -14.21 7.32 -3.84
CA THR A 53 -13.65 5.99 -3.60
C THR A 53 -12.82 5.49 -4.78
N LEU A 54 -13.33 5.62 -6.01
CA LEU A 54 -12.60 5.24 -7.23
C LEU A 54 -11.30 6.05 -7.41
N VAL A 55 -11.35 7.37 -7.23
CA VAL A 55 -10.15 8.22 -7.32
C VAL A 55 -9.12 7.81 -6.28
N GLY A 56 -9.55 7.54 -5.04
CA GLY A 56 -8.67 7.07 -3.97
C GLY A 56 -8.00 5.74 -4.33
N MET A 57 -8.76 4.76 -4.82
CA MET A 57 -8.22 3.46 -5.24
C MET A 57 -7.20 3.59 -6.39
N VAL A 58 -7.51 4.41 -7.41
CA VAL A 58 -6.59 4.67 -8.52
C VAL A 58 -5.32 5.35 -8.03
N ALA A 59 -5.45 6.36 -7.16
CA ALA A 59 -4.30 7.07 -6.61
C ALA A 59 -3.38 6.14 -5.82
N TRP A 60 -3.94 5.27 -4.97
CA TRP A 60 -3.15 4.25 -4.27
C TRP A 60 -2.51 3.24 -5.21
N GLY A 61 -3.23 2.79 -6.25
CA GLY A 61 -2.66 1.91 -7.28
C GLY A 61 -1.45 2.54 -7.98
N ILE A 62 -1.54 3.82 -8.33
CA ILE A 62 -0.42 4.57 -8.93
C ILE A 62 0.73 4.72 -7.94
N LEU A 63 0.46 5.06 -6.67
CA LEU A 63 1.51 5.21 -5.65
C LEU A 63 2.24 3.89 -5.39
N LEU A 64 1.52 2.78 -5.27
CA LEU A 64 2.12 1.46 -5.04
C LEU A 64 2.95 1.02 -6.25
N PHE A 65 2.41 1.18 -7.46
CA PHE A 65 3.14 0.83 -8.68
C PHE A 65 4.37 1.73 -8.90
N GLY A 66 4.21 3.03 -8.70
CA GLY A 66 5.31 4.01 -8.79
C GLY A 66 6.38 3.74 -7.75
N GLY A 67 5.99 3.48 -6.50
CA GLY A 67 6.90 3.09 -5.42
C GLY A 67 7.68 1.82 -5.73
N TYR A 68 7.02 0.78 -6.26
CA TYR A 68 7.69 -0.45 -6.70
C TYR A 68 8.76 -0.15 -7.77
N LYS A 69 8.43 0.67 -8.78
CA LYS A 69 9.38 1.06 -9.83
C LYS A 69 10.56 1.86 -9.29
N VAL A 70 10.32 2.81 -8.40
CA VAL A 70 11.38 3.62 -7.76
C VAL A 70 12.29 2.73 -6.92
N MET A 71 11.75 1.80 -6.13
CA MET A 71 12.55 0.86 -5.35
C MET A 71 13.44 0.00 -6.25
N SER A 72 12.88 -0.60 -7.32
CA SER A 72 13.69 -1.36 -8.28
C SER A 72 14.76 -0.51 -8.95
N PHE A 73 14.47 0.75 -9.27
CA PHE A 73 15.46 1.67 -9.83
C PHE A 73 16.61 1.95 -8.84
N LEU A 74 16.29 2.19 -7.57
CA LEU A 74 17.28 2.42 -6.51
C LEU A 74 18.15 1.18 -6.24
N GLU A 75 17.58 -0.03 -6.34
CA GLU A 75 18.34 -1.28 -6.21
C GLU A 75 19.37 -1.44 -7.34
N ILE A 76 18.98 -1.13 -8.57
CA ILE A 76 19.87 -1.16 -9.74
C ILE A 76 20.99 -0.13 -9.57
N ASP A 77 20.64 1.11 -9.24
CA ASP A 77 21.59 2.21 -9.09
C ASP A 77 22.65 1.91 -8.02
N ARG A 78 22.20 1.47 -6.83
CA ARG A 78 23.09 1.03 -5.75
C ARG A 78 24.02 -0.11 -6.16
N CYS A 79 23.53 -1.06 -6.97
CA CYS A 79 24.35 -2.18 -7.44
C CYS A 79 25.46 -1.71 -8.38
N LEU A 80 25.13 -0.82 -9.32
CA LEU A 80 26.08 -0.30 -10.30
C LEU A 80 27.12 0.62 -9.64
N ASP A 81 26.71 1.47 -8.69
CA ASP A 81 27.61 2.34 -7.93
C ASP A 81 28.60 1.56 -7.05
N ALA A 82 28.21 0.38 -6.57
CA ALA A 82 29.10 -0.52 -5.83
C ALA A 82 30.12 -1.24 -6.73
N GLY A 83 30.09 -1.01 -8.05
CA GLY A 83 30.94 -1.69 -9.02
C GLY A 83 30.46 -3.11 -9.37
N GLY A 84 29.22 -3.45 -9.01
CA GLY A 84 28.57 -4.71 -9.39
C GLY A 84 27.95 -4.67 -10.79
N SER A 85 27.33 -5.78 -11.17
CA SER A 85 26.51 -5.91 -12.38
C SER A 85 25.12 -6.39 -12.00
N TYR A 86 24.08 -5.66 -12.40
CA TYR A 86 22.71 -6.02 -12.06
C TYR A 86 22.13 -7.02 -13.07
N ASN A 87 21.70 -8.19 -12.59
CA ASN A 87 21.03 -9.20 -13.39
C ASN A 87 19.53 -8.94 -13.45
N TYR A 88 19.04 -8.42 -14.58
CA TYR A 88 17.62 -8.07 -14.77
C TYR A 88 16.67 -9.27 -14.83
N GLN A 89 17.16 -10.46 -15.18
CA GLN A 89 16.33 -11.67 -15.25
C GLN A 89 16.08 -12.23 -13.86
N LEU A 90 17.13 -12.29 -13.04
CA LEU A 90 17.06 -12.80 -11.67
C LEU A 90 16.66 -11.71 -10.64
N LYS A 91 16.75 -10.43 -11.03
CA LYS A 91 16.58 -9.27 -10.13
C LYS A 91 17.56 -9.28 -8.96
N GLU A 92 18.81 -9.62 -9.26
CA GLU A 92 19.88 -9.75 -8.26
C GLU A 92 21.11 -8.94 -8.66
N CYS A 93 21.86 -8.46 -7.67
CA CYS A 93 23.12 -7.78 -7.89
C CYS A 93 24.29 -8.78 -7.82
N GLU A 94 25.06 -8.88 -8.90
CA GLU A 94 26.28 -9.69 -8.96
C GLU A 94 27.48 -8.81 -8.67
N LEU A 95 28.04 -8.93 -7.46
CA LEU A 95 29.26 -8.19 -7.08
C LEU A 95 30.47 -8.83 -7.77
N SER A 96 31.16 -8.05 -8.59
CA SER A 96 32.44 -8.47 -9.15
C SER A 96 33.49 -8.42 -8.04
N ASN A 97 33.68 -9.55 -7.34
CA ASN A 97 34.83 -9.73 -6.46
C ASN A 97 36.09 -9.72 -7.31
N ARG A 98 36.69 -8.54 -7.49
CA ARG A 98 38.01 -8.37 -8.08
C ARG A 98 38.96 -7.86 -7.01
#